data_AF-A0A953Z2X1-F1
#
_entry.id   AF-A0A953Z2X1-F1
#
_cell.length_a   1.000
_cell.length_b   1.000
_cell.length_c   1.000
_cell.angle_alpha   90.00
_cell.angle_beta   90.00
_cell.angle_gamma   90.00
#
_symmetry.space_group_name_H-M   'P 1'
#
loop_
_entity.id
_entity.type
_entity.pdbx_description
1 polymer ?
#
loop_
_entity_poly.entity_id
_entity_poly.type
_entity_poly.pdbx_seq_one_letter_code
_entity_poly.pdbx_strand_id
1 'polypeptide(L)'
;SRRWYLFGRVRAHDRRGERNWVADLLQDQAQIMDLLADPRIAGQFLPIAMRVLFWVGNLDLAVQVIGFLASSGGDDDTAILVDAALSDLLTRLENRVDEPEHETTLSILTKCVQLGCFERLPEDVRARYWRAHGRRTLEISDFENATASFTRAWELSTDAQSMRSSVAGWMALAVMRVHDFSELGLDPKRPERDEALVWLERATENEDAMVPESAYARGMLAYEQNDYERAIRCFDAANERLRRVDGRDAVMIDRTSFFLAAALLASEAPEEVSRALRLMDQALETVQPDLETFYSVHEALKAKDRKLALRFLDAIDIGRGTAPDQLLFVAFEYLNLGEAEPALQTSDRVLHVAVDLDQRIEAMRIALTARNMQGQRDEARQVFEDIRDLLVQRGAFEDLEKLLKNEGFVGQALDFLEIQCELVALYELMEDRTYEKAALQQSIARTLRSRKEVSSLREAHALLREAEVDFPDLVRDDLAALEKLLRLNDATPTQLDAGAKLVHEVADVLGHKPRILVVGGNERQRRHHPRFEQLAADWGFDGEWLMANYSSPQKLVSAIADRLKSGLEMLVLLHWNRHETTEPALELARKAGVPARTVHYAGFTSLEVCLSEQFERLATAKC
;
A
#
# COMPACT_ATOMS: atom_id res chain seq x y z
N SER A 1 17.13 64.10 -39.50
CA SER A 1 18.34 64.32 -38.67
C SER A 1 18.32 63.52 -37.36
N ARG A 2 17.25 63.63 -36.53
CA ARG A 2 17.12 62.92 -35.24
C ARG A 2 17.22 61.38 -35.33
N ARG A 3 16.49 60.72 -36.25
CA ARG A 3 16.54 59.25 -36.46
C ARG A 3 17.94 58.72 -36.76
N TRP A 4 18.60 59.32 -37.73
CA TRP A 4 19.97 58.95 -38.14
C TRP A 4 21.01 59.19 -37.04
N TYR A 5 20.84 60.24 -36.22
CA TYR A 5 21.67 60.47 -35.04
C TYR A 5 21.46 59.36 -34.00
N LEU A 6 20.20 59.00 -33.71
CA LEU A 6 19.86 57.94 -32.77
C LEU A 6 20.39 56.57 -33.23
N PHE A 7 20.16 56.21 -34.50
CA PHE A 7 20.72 55.00 -35.11
C PHE A 7 22.26 54.97 -35.04
N GLY A 8 22.91 56.09 -35.34
CA GLY A 8 24.37 56.23 -35.25
C GLY A 8 24.89 55.96 -33.83
N ARG A 9 24.18 56.42 -32.80
CA ARG A 9 24.50 56.12 -31.39
C ARG A 9 24.34 54.63 -31.09
N VAL A 10 23.21 54.02 -31.45
CA VAL A 10 22.98 52.58 -31.24
C VAL A 10 24.12 51.77 -31.85
N ARG A 11 24.46 52.04 -33.12
CA ARG A 11 25.52 51.32 -33.82
C ARG A 11 26.89 51.51 -33.17
N ALA A 12 27.18 52.70 -32.64
CA ALA A 12 28.44 52.97 -31.94
C ALA A 12 28.55 52.20 -30.63
N HIS A 13 27.49 52.18 -29.82
CA HIS A 13 27.45 51.46 -28.55
C HIS A 13 27.43 49.93 -28.75
N ASP A 14 26.70 49.43 -29.75
CA ASP A 14 26.70 48.02 -30.14
C ASP A 14 28.10 47.53 -30.55
N ARG A 15 28.82 48.31 -31.37
CA ARG A 15 30.21 48.00 -31.77
C ARG A 15 31.20 48.00 -30.61
N ARG A 16 30.92 48.75 -29.54
CA ARG A 16 31.71 48.76 -28.31
C ARG A 16 31.34 47.63 -27.34
N GLY A 17 30.31 46.84 -27.67
CA GLY A 17 29.81 45.77 -26.80
C GLY A 17 28.99 46.27 -25.60
N GLU A 18 28.55 47.53 -25.62
CA GLU A 18 27.81 48.17 -24.51
C GLU A 18 26.32 47.77 -24.54
N ARG A 19 26.02 46.47 -24.35
CA ARG A 19 24.69 45.88 -24.53
C ARG A 19 23.62 46.46 -23.59
N ASN A 20 23.98 46.78 -22.35
CA ASN A 20 23.05 47.40 -21.39
C ASN A 20 22.55 48.76 -21.88
N TRP A 21 23.44 49.56 -22.46
CA TRP A 21 23.06 50.88 -22.99
C TRP A 21 22.07 50.76 -24.14
N VAL A 22 22.32 49.79 -25.04
CA VAL A 22 21.39 49.53 -26.16
C VAL A 22 20.07 48.99 -25.62
N ALA A 23 20.09 48.11 -24.61
CA ALA A 23 18.88 47.60 -23.98
C ALA A 23 18.04 48.70 -23.33
N ASP A 24 18.65 49.61 -22.58
CA ASP A 24 17.96 50.76 -21.95
C ASP A 24 17.26 51.63 -23.00
N LEU A 25 17.90 51.83 -24.16
CA LEU A 25 17.29 52.57 -25.26
C LEU A 25 16.13 51.80 -25.91
N LEU A 26 16.26 50.47 -26.02
CA LEU A 26 15.25 49.59 -26.59
C LEU A 26 14.08 49.30 -25.65
N GLN A 27 14.05 49.86 -24.44
CA GLN A 27 12.85 49.84 -23.59
C GLN A 27 11.75 50.77 -24.12
N ASP A 28 12.10 51.82 -24.88
CA ASP A 28 11.14 52.73 -25.48
C ASP A 28 10.67 52.23 -26.85
N GLN A 29 9.53 51.55 -26.85
CA GLN A 29 8.87 51.03 -28.05
C GLN A 29 8.67 52.10 -29.13
N ALA A 30 8.33 53.34 -28.76
CA ALA A 30 8.07 54.40 -29.73
C ALA A 30 9.35 54.79 -30.49
N GLN A 31 10.50 54.77 -29.81
CA GLN A 31 11.79 55.04 -30.45
C GLN A 31 12.21 53.93 -31.42
N ILE A 32 11.93 52.67 -31.08
CA ILE A 32 12.19 51.53 -31.97
C ILE A 32 11.36 51.67 -33.24
N MET A 33 10.05 51.89 -33.11
CA MET A 33 9.16 52.01 -34.26
C MET A 33 9.51 53.23 -35.13
N ASP A 34 9.94 54.36 -34.53
CA ASP A 34 10.41 55.53 -35.28
C ASP A 34 11.68 55.25 -36.10
N LEU A 35 12.60 54.41 -35.59
CA LEU A 35 13.79 53.97 -36.32
C LEU A 35 13.47 53.01 -37.46
N LEU A 36 12.53 52.08 -37.22
CA LEU A 36 12.09 51.08 -38.20
C LEU A 36 11.24 51.67 -39.33
N ALA A 37 10.62 52.84 -39.12
CA ALA A 37 9.83 53.54 -40.13
C ALA A 37 10.66 54.10 -41.31
N ASP A 38 12.00 54.14 -41.21
CA ASP A 38 12.89 54.49 -42.33
C ASP A 38 13.52 53.20 -42.91
N PRO A 39 13.13 52.76 -44.13
CA PRO A 39 13.63 51.51 -44.73
C PRO A 39 15.15 51.43 -44.83
N ARG A 40 15.83 52.58 -44.99
CA ARG A 40 17.31 52.64 -45.10
C ARG A 40 18.00 52.36 -43.76
N ILE A 41 17.29 52.55 -42.65
CA ILE A 41 17.76 52.25 -41.29
C ILE A 41 17.31 50.84 -40.89
N ALA A 42 16.07 50.46 -41.21
CA ALA A 42 15.42 49.24 -40.78
C ALA A 42 16.28 47.98 -41.04
N GLY A 43 16.77 47.78 -42.27
CA GLY A 43 17.57 46.60 -42.62
C GLY A 43 18.87 46.45 -41.83
N GLN A 44 19.50 47.56 -41.41
CA GLN A 44 20.73 47.50 -40.60
C GLN A 44 20.46 47.48 -39.09
N PHE A 45 19.32 48.02 -38.66
CA PHE A 45 18.95 48.11 -37.26
C PHE A 45 18.27 46.83 -36.75
N LEU A 46 17.46 46.15 -37.58
CA LEU A 46 16.71 44.96 -37.17
C LEU A 46 17.61 43.88 -36.52
N PRO A 47 18.76 43.47 -37.10
CA PRO A 47 19.61 42.46 -36.46
C PRO A 47 20.17 42.91 -35.09
N ILE A 48 20.41 44.20 -34.90
CA ILE A 48 20.88 44.76 -33.62
C ILE A 48 19.74 44.71 -32.60
N ALA A 49 18.55 45.17 -33.00
CA ALA A 49 17.37 45.17 -32.15
C ALA A 49 17.00 43.76 -31.71
N MET A 50 16.89 42.79 -32.64
CA MET A 50 16.52 41.40 -32.32
C MET A 50 17.53 40.74 -31.37
N ARG A 51 18.84 40.93 -31.61
CA ARG A 51 19.89 40.38 -30.74
C ARG A 51 19.76 40.90 -29.30
N VAL A 52 19.46 42.18 -29.12
CA VAL A 52 19.33 42.76 -27.78
C VAL A 52 17.99 42.39 -27.14
N LEU A 53 16.87 42.40 -27.89
CA LEU A 53 15.56 41.98 -27.37
C LEU A 53 15.56 40.53 -26.91
N PHE A 54 16.23 39.64 -27.65
CA PHE A 54 16.43 38.25 -27.24
C PHE A 54 17.34 38.10 -26.02
N TRP A 55 18.29 39.01 -25.83
CA TRP A 55 19.16 39.00 -24.65
C TRP A 55 18.43 39.51 -23.40
N VAL A 56 17.59 40.53 -23.55
CA VAL A 56 16.76 41.08 -22.45
C VAL A 56 15.56 40.17 -22.14
N GLY A 57 15.14 39.32 -23.09
CA GLY A 57 13.98 38.44 -22.93
C GLY A 57 12.63 39.09 -23.29
N ASN A 58 12.63 40.29 -23.88
CA ASN A 58 11.41 40.98 -24.30
C ASN A 58 10.92 40.48 -25.67
N LEU A 59 10.34 39.29 -25.67
CA LEU A 59 9.91 38.59 -26.89
C LEU A 59 8.62 39.17 -27.48
N ASP A 60 7.74 39.76 -26.67
CA ASP A 60 6.52 40.43 -27.16
C ASP A 60 6.88 41.62 -28.06
N LEU A 61 7.79 42.48 -27.59
CA LEU A 61 8.30 43.59 -28.40
C LEU A 61 9.02 43.09 -29.67
N ALA A 62 9.70 41.94 -29.60
CA ALA A 62 10.31 41.31 -30.77
C ALA A 62 9.27 40.91 -31.83
N VAL A 63 8.15 40.30 -31.42
CA VAL A 63 7.01 39.99 -32.31
C VAL A 63 6.43 41.26 -32.93
N GLN A 64 6.25 42.31 -32.14
CA GLN A 64 5.71 43.58 -32.63
C GLN A 64 6.64 44.25 -33.66
N VAL A 65 7.95 44.20 -33.45
CA VAL A 65 8.96 44.70 -34.38
C VAL A 65 8.92 43.94 -35.72
N ILE A 66 8.85 42.60 -35.66
CA ILE A 66 8.72 41.75 -36.85
C ILE A 66 7.41 42.08 -37.58
N GLY A 67 6.29 42.15 -36.86
CA GLY A 67 4.97 42.45 -37.45
C GLY A 67 4.88 43.84 -38.08
N PHE A 68 5.51 44.85 -37.47
CA PHE A 68 5.59 46.20 -38.04
C PHE A 68 6.31 46.20 -39.40
N LEU A 69 7.47 45.54 -39.49
CA LEU A 69 8.22 45.48 -40.75
C LEU A 69 7.54 44.58 -41.79
N ALA A 70 6.94 43.46 -41.37
CA ALA A 70 6.20 42.56 -42.25
C ALA A 70 5.00 43.25 -42.92
N SER A 71 4.36 44.20 -42.24
CA SER A 71 3.22 44.96 -42.76
C SER A 71 3.59 46.24 -43.53
N SER A 72 4.78 46.79 -43.30
CA SER A 72 5.21 48.07 -43.87
C SER A 72 5.68 48.03 -45.34
N GLY A 73 5.73 46.85 -45.97
CA GLY A 73 6.03 46.70 -47.40
C GLY A 73 7.45 47.13 -47.81
N GLY A 74 8.47 46.59 -47.12
CA GLY A 74 9.90 46.87 -47.38
C GLY A 74 10.44 46.27 -48.70
N ASP A 75 11.73 46.50 -48.96
CA ASP A 75 12.46 45.85 -50.06
C ASP A 75 12.68 44.35 -49.78
N ASP A 76 13.03 43.59 -50.84
CA ASP A 76 13.28 42.14 -50.74
C ASP A 76 14.33 41.79 -49.67
N ASP A 77 15.36 42.63 -49.51
CA ASP A 77 16.40 42.46 -48.49
C ASP A 77 15.83 42.55 -47.06
N THR A 78 14.93 43.52 -46.80
CA THR A 78 14.26 43.65 -45.51
C THR A 78 13.31 42.47 -45.26
N ALA A 79 12.64 41.95 -46.30
CA ALA A 79 11.77 40.78 -46.17
C ALA A 79 12.56 39.52 -45.75
N ILE A 80 13.74 39.28 -46.33
CA ILE A 80 14.63 38.17 -45.94
C ILE A 80 15.05 38.29 -44.48
N LEU A 81 15.39 39.50 -44.01
CA LEU A 81 15.78 39.73 -42.63
C LEU A 81 14.62 39.53 -41.64
N VAL A 82 13.39 39.90 -42.03
CA VAL A 82 12.18 39.65 -41.23
C VAL A 82 11.91 38.15 -41.11
N ASP A 83 12.03 37.41 -42.21
CA ASP A 83 11.82 35.95 -42.22
C ASP A 83 12.90 35.24 -41.37
N ALA A 84 14.16 35.68 -41.44
CA ALA A 84 15.25 35.19 -40.58
C ALA A 84 15.02 35.51 -39.09
N ALA A 85 14.59 36.73 -38.78
CA ALA A 85 14.29 37.14 -37.41
C ALA A 85 13.14 36.33 -36.79
N LEU A 86 12.11 36.02 -37.59
CA LEU A 86 11.01 35.16 -37.15
C LEU A 86 11.49 33.72 -36.93
N SER A 87 12.31 33.16 -37.83
CA SER A 87 12.89 31.82 -37.66
C SER A 87 13.74 31.70 -36.38
N ASP A 88 14.56 32.72 -36.08
CA ASP A 88 15.36 32.78 -34.86
C ASP A 88 14.48 32.88 -33.60
N LEU A 89 13.40 33.67 -33.64
CA LEU A 89 12.44 33.77 -32.55
C LEU A 89 11.78 32.40 -32.29
N LEU A 90 11.29 31.74 -33.34
CA LEU A 90 10.65 30.42 -33.23
C LEU A 90 11.60 29.38 -32.64
N THR A 91 12.85 29.35 -33.10
CA THR A 91 13.88 28.44 -32.57
C THR A 91 14.13 28.64 -31.07
N ARG A 92 14.02 29.88 -30.57
CA ARG A 92 14.14 30.18 -29.12
C ARG A 92 12.91 29.74 -28.33
N LEU A 93 11.71 29.92 -28.90
CA LEU A 93 10.45 29.52 -28.27
C LEU A 93 10.32 27.99 -28.12
N GLU A 94 10.91 27.21 -29.03
CA GLU A 94 10.90 25.73 -28.95
C GLU A 94 11.42 25.18 -27.62
N ASN A 95 12.42 25.84 -27.02
CA ASN A 95 13.11 25.38 -25.81
C ASN A 95 12.89 26.29 -24.60
N ARG A 96 12.00 27.28 -24.71
CA ARG A 96 11.73 28.23 -23.61
C ARG A 96 11.00 27.51 -22.48
N VAL A 97 11.30 27.87 -21.24
CA VAL A 97 10.47 27.52 -20.08
C VAL A 97 9.65 28.75 -19.73
N ASP A 98 8.34 28.60 -19.58
CA ASP A 98 7.46 29.72 -19.25
C ASP A 98 7.65 30.11 -17.77
N GLU A 99 7.85 31.40 -17.53
CA GLU A 99 7.93 31.98 -16.20
C GLU A 99 6.63 32.73 -15.87
N PRO A 100 6.14 32.71 -14.63
CA PRO A 100 4.84 33.31 -14.27
C PRO A 100 4.72 34.81 -14.57
N GLU A 101 5.83 35.53 -14.55
CA GLU A 101 5.88 36.99 -14.73
C GLU A 101 5.94 37.41 -16.21
N HIS A 102 6.15 36.46 -17.12
CA HIS A 102 6.32 36.72 -18.53
C HIS A 102 5.14 36.20 -19.35
N GLU A 103 4.93 36.75 -20.55
CA GLU A 103 3.93 36.23 -21.47
C GLU A 103 4.26 34.77 -21.86
N THR A 104 3.22 33.93 -21.88
CA THR A 104 3.34 32.49 -22.17
C THR A 104 3.80 32.25 -23.59
N THR A 105 4.55 31.16 -23.78
CA THR A 105 5.05 30.77 -25.10
C THR A 105 3.88 30.51 -26.07
N LEU A 106 2.77 29.94 -25.60
CA LEU A 106 1.57 29.74 -26.40
C LEU A 106 1.02 31.06 -26.97
N SER A 107 0.86 32.09 -26.13
CA SER A 107 0.37 33.40 -26.56
C SER A 107 1.26 34.01 -27.65
N ILE A 108 2.59 33.95 -27.46
CA ILE A 108 3.56 34.48 -28.42
C ILE A 108 3.48 33.70 -29.75
N LEU A 109 3.39 32.36 -29.70
CA LEU A 109 3.22 31.54 -30.90
C LEU A 109 1.94 31.90 -31.67
N THR A 110 0.81 32.08 -30.97
CA THR A 110 -0.45 32.51 -31.57
C THR A 110 -0.33 33.86 -32.29
N LYS A 111 0.47 34.80 -31.76
CA LYS A 111 0.75 36.07 -32.45
C LYS A 111 1.64 35.85 -33.69
N CYS A 112 2.65 34.98 -33.60
CA CYS A 112 3.58 34.71 -34.70
C CYS A 112 2.88 34.16 -35.96
N VAL A 113 1.92 33.24 -35.81
CA VAL A 113 1.21 32.67 -36.98
C VAL A 113 0.29 33.68 -37.67
N GLN A 114 -0.14 34.73 -36.97
CA GLN A 114 -0.94 35.80 -37.55
C GLN A 114 -0.11 36.78 -38.39
N LEU A 115 1.22 36.70 -38.33
CA LEU A 115 2.10 37.55 -39.13
C LEU A 115 2.10 37.08 -40.59
N GLY A 116 1.88 38.00 -41.53
CA GLY A 116 1.84 37.66 -42.96
C GLY A 116 3.15 37.08 -43.52
N CYS A 117 4.28 37.24 -42.82
CA CYS A 117 5.55 36.62 -43.17
C CYS A 117 5.63 35.13 -42.80
N PHE A 118 4.76 34.62 -41.93
CA PHE A 118 4.80 33.24 -41.46
C PHE A 118 4.65 32.23 -42.60
N GLU A 119 3.73 32.46 -43.53
CA GLU A 119 3.48 31.56 -44.67
C GLU A 119 4.64 31.51 -45.68
N ARG A 120 5.56 32.47 -45.64
CA ARG A 120 6.77 32.47 -46.48
C ARG A 120 7.89 31.61 -45.91
N LEU A 121 7.79 31.24 -44.63
CA LEU A 121 8.82 30.46 -43.98
C LEU A 121 8.95 29.06 -44.60
N PRO A 122 10.17 28.50 -44.62
CA PRO A 122 10.39 27.10 -45.01
C PRO A 122 9.47 26.12 -44.27
N GLU A 123 9.09 25.03 -44.95
CA GLU A 123 8.20 24.01 -44.39
C GLU A 123 8.73 23.39 -43.10
N ASP A 124 10.04 23.18 -42.97
CA ASP A 124 10.66 22.65 -41.75
C ASP A 124 10.53 23.60 -40.55
N VAL A 125 10.59 24.92 -40.79
CA VAL A 125 10.41 25.94 -39.74
C VAL A 125 8.94 25.98 -39.32
N ARG A 126 8.01 25.94 -40.29
CA ARG A 126 6.57 25.89 -40.01
C ARG A 126 6.17 24.60 -39.30
N ALA A 127 6.75 23.46 -39.66
CA ALA A 127 6.53 22.19 -38.98
C ALA A 127 6.98 22.25 -37.50
N ARG A 128 8.16 22.82 -37.24
CA ARG A 128 8.67 23.04 -35.87
C ARG A 128 7.78 23.97 -35.05
N TYR A 129 7.28 25.04 -35.66
CA TYR A 129 6.27 25.91 -35.05
C TYR A 129 5.04 25.12 -34.62
N TRP A 130 4.42 24.37 -35.55
CA TRP A 130 3.17 23.66 -35.27
C TRP A 130 3.36 22.55 -34.23
N ARG A 131 4.52 21.89 -34.22
CA ARG A 131 4.90 20.97 -33.15
C ARG A 131 5.01 21.68 -31.79
N ALA A 132 5.71 22.82 -31.73
CA ALA A 132 5.86 23.57 -30.48
C ALA A 132 4.51 24.12 -29.97
N HIS A 133 3.68 24.64 -30.88
CA HIS A 133 2.31 25.07 -30.58
C HIS A 133 1.47 23.92 -30.02
N GLY A 134 1.51 22.75 -30.69
CA GLY A 134 0.80 21.54 -30.25
C GLY A 134 1.21 21.08 -28.85
N ARG A 135 2.51 21.11 -28.53
CA ARG A 135 3.00 20.80 -27.18
C ARG A 135 2.45 21.76 -26.13
N ARG A 136 2.44 23.06 -26.40
CA ARG A 136 1.90 24.05 -25.45
C ARG A 136 0.39 23.96 -25.27
N THR A 137 -0.35 23.64 -26.33
CA THR A 137 -1.80 23.36 -26.21
C THR A 137 -2.07 22.07 -25.43
N LEU A 138 -1.20 21.07 -25.57
CA LEU A 138 -1.29 19.83 -24.83
C LEU A 138 -1.07 20.06 -23.33
N GLU A 139 -0.07 20.88 -22.95
CA GLU A 139 0.21 21.27 -21.56
C GLU A 139 -1.00 21.91 -20.85
N ILE A 140 -1.86 22.62 -21.58
CA ILE A 140 -3.11 23.23 -21.03
C ILE A 140 -4.35 22.33 -21.18
N SER A 141 -4.16 21.05 -21.49
CA SER A 141 -5.23 20.04 -21.67
C SER A 141 -6.18 20.30 -22.86
N ASP A 142 -5.76 21.08 -23.86
CA ASP A 142 -6.53 21.33 -25.09
C ASP A 142 -6.15 20.33 -26.18
N PHE A 143 -6.64 19.09 -26.02
CA PHE A 143 -6.28 17.94 -26.87
C PHE A 143 -6.73 18.10 -28.33
N GLU A 144 -7.84 18.79 -28.58
CA GLU A 144 -8.37 19.01 -29.94
C GLU A 144 -7.45 19.96 -30.72
N ASN A 145 -7.07 21.09 -30.12
CA ASN A 145 -6.16 22.03 -30.77
C ASN A 145 -4.73 21.50 -30.84
N ALA A 146 -4.30 20.67 -29.88
CA ALA A 146 -3.04 19.96 -29.94
C ALA A 146 -2.99 19.02 -31.15
N THR A 147 -4.01 18.16 -31.30
CA THR A 147 -4.17 17.26 -32.45
C THR A 147 -4.15 18.03 -33.77
N ALA A 148 -4.95 19.10 -33.89
CA ALA A 148 -4.97 19.92 -35.11
C ALA A 148 -3.60 20.54 -35.44
N SER A 149 -2.86 20.97 -34.42
CA SER A 149 -1.50 21.51 -34.58
C SER A 149 -0.53 20.43 -35.03
N PHE A 150 -0.56 19.24 -34.43
CA PHE A 150 0.29 18.12 -34.83
C PHE A 150 -0.05 17.61 -36.24
N THR A 151 -1.31 17.64 -36.67
CA THR A 151 -1.69 17.30 -38.06
C THR A 151 -1.02 18.26 -39.05
N ARG A 152 -1.05 19.57 -38.79
CA ARG A 152 -0.37 20.57 -39.63
C ARG A 152 1.15 20.37 -39.63
N ALA A 153 1.73 20.08 -38.47
CA ALA A 153 3.16 19.77 -38.38
C ALA A 153 3.52 18.52 -39.22
N TRP A 154 2.66 17.49 -39.18
CA TRP A 154 2.84 16.25 -39.91
C TRP A 154 2.81 16.45 -41.43
N GLU A 155 1.82 17.19 -41.93
CA GLU A 155 1.67 17.52 -43.35
C GLU A 155 2.89 18.23 -43.93
N LEU A 156 3.54 19.08 -43.13
CA LEU A 156 4.74 19.85 -43.51
C LEU A 156 6.06 19.08 -43.33
N SER A 157 6.04 17.91 -42.69
CA SER A 157 7.25 17.14 -42.35
C SER A 157 7.62 16.13 -43.43
N THR A 158 7.48 16.43 -44.72
CA THR A 158 7.53 15.41 -45.80
C THR A 158 8.87 14.68 -45.93
N ASP A 159 9.98 15.41 -45.83
CA ASP A 159 11.31 14.88 -46.13
C ASP A 159 12.18 14.62 -44.89
N ALA A 160 11.72 15.04 -43.70
CA ALA A 160 12.47 14.96 -42.45
C ALA A 160 11.93 13.85 -41.54
N GLN A 161 12.52 12.65 -41.64
CA GLN A 161 12.11 11.47 -40.87
C GLN A 161 12.12 11.70 -39.34
N SER A 162 13.13 12.40 -38.81
CA SER A 162 13.21 12.73 -37.39
C SER A 162 12.07 13.64 -36.94
N MET A 163 11.67 14.61 -37.79
CA MET A 163 10.53 15.48 -37.50
C MET A 163 9.21 14.71 -37.53
N ARG A 164 8.99 13.85 -38.54
CA ARG A 164 7.81 12.97 -38.59
C ARG A 164 7.72 12.10 -37.34
N SER A 165 8.83 11.46 -36.96
CA SER A 165 8.88 10.64 -35.76
C SER A 165 8.52 11.44 -34.50
N SER A 166 9.10 12.63 -34.33
CA SER A 166 8.79 13.50 -33.19
C SER A 166 7.32 13.93 -33.18
N VAL A 167 6.77 14.37 -34.31
CA VAL A 167 5.37 14.77 -34.42
C VAL A 167 4.42 13.61 -34.14
N ALA A 168 4.73 12.41 -34.64
CA ALA A 168 3.92 11.22 -34.37
C ALA A 168 3.91 10.84 -32.88
N GLY A 169 5.03 10.99 -32.18
CA GLY A 169 5.10 10.75 -30.73
C GLY A 169 4.17 11.69 -29.96
N TRP A 170 4.25 12.99 -30.26
CA TRP A 170 3.37 13.98 -29.63
C TRP A 170 1.90 13.83 -30.04
N MET A 171 1.63 13.44 -31.28
CA MET A 171 0.28 13.10 -31.75
C MET A 171 -0.29 11.92 -30.97
N ALA A 172 0.51 10.86 -30.76
CA ALA A 172 0.09 9.70 -29.98
C ALA A 172 -0.27 10.11 -28.54
N LEU A 173 0.53 10.96 -27.88
CA LEU A 173 0.18 11.50 -26.56
C LEU A 173 -1.13 12.28 -26.57
N ALA A 174 -1.34 13.16 -27.56
CA ALA A 174 -2.57 13.94 -27.68
C ALA A 174 -3.82 13.05 -27.86
N VAL A 175 -3.72 12.02 -28.69
CA VAL A 175 -4.78 11.01 -28.91
C VAL A 175 -5.07 10.25 -27.61
N MET A 176 -4.03 9.83 -26.88
CA MET A 176 -4.16 9.15 -25.59
C MET A 176 -4.49 10.09 -24.43
N ARG A 177 -4.60 11.39 -24.68
CA ARG A 177 -4.89 12.45 -23.71
C ARG A 177 -3.87 12.52 -22.56
N VAL A 178 -2.61 12.29 -22.87
CA VAL A 178 -1.46 12.38 -21.96
C VAL A 178 -0.68 13.65 -22.25
N HIS A 179 -0.27 14.41 -21.21
CA HIS A 179 0.32 15.74 -21.41
C HIS A 179 1.80 15.70 -21.79
N ASP A 180 2.54 14.73 -21.28
CA ASP A 180 3.97 14.58 -21.49
C ASP A 180 4.40 13.10 -21.52
N PHE A 181 5.54 12.80 -22.14
CA PHE A 181 6.08 11.43 -22.16
C PHE A 181 6.41 10.90 -20.76
N SER A 182 6.81 11.77 -19.83
CA SER A 182 7.05 11.40 -18.44
C SER A 182 5.77 11.03 -17.68
N GLU A 183 4.59 11.37 -18.19
CA GLU A 183 3.30 11.00 -17.60
C GLU A 183 2.71 9.73 -18.21
N LEU A 184 3.30 9.22 -19.29
CA LEU A 184 2.87 7.97 -19.92
C LEU A 184 3.19 6.78 -18.98
N GLY A 185 2.15 6.27 -18.33
CA GLY A 185 2.16 5.04 -17.52
C GLY A 185 1.51 3.86 -18.25
N LEU A 186 1.59 2.67 -17.64
CA LEU A 186 0.92 1.48 -18.18
C LEU A 186 -0.59 1.58 -17.99
N ASP A 187 -1.33 1.41 -19.08
CA ASP A 187 -2.78 1.20 -19.04
C ASP A 187 -3.16 0.09 -20.03
N PRO A 188 -3.24 -1.17 -19.58
CA PRO A 188 -3.60 -2.30 -20.45
C PRO A 188 -4.97 -2.16 -21.13
N LYS A 189 -5.84 -1.30 -20.60
CA LYS A 189 -7.22 -1.08 -21.08
C LYS A 189 -7.40 0.24 -21.82
N ARG A 190 -6.29 0.91 -22.18
CA ARG A 190 -6.30 2.18 -22.92
C ARG A 190 -7.13 2.07 -24.20
N PRO A 191 -8.25 2.81 -24.33
CA PRO A 191 -9.14 2.67 -25.48
C PRO A 191 -8.55 3.27 -26.77
N GLU A 192 -7.73 4.33 -26.66
CA GLU A 192 -7.15 5.03 -27.80
C GLU A 192 -5.82 4.43 -28.29
N ARG A 193 -5.38 3.29 -27.72
CA ARG A 193 -4.10 2.64 -28.01
C ARG A 193 -3.90 2.36 -29.50
N ASP A 194 -4.91 1.79 -30.15
CA ASP A 194 -4.80 1.37 -31.56
C ASP A 194 -4.67 2.59 -32.48
N GLU A 195 -5.36 3.70 -32.17
CA GLU A 195 -5.24 4.95 -32.92
C GLU A 195 -3.85 5.60 -32.73
N ALA A 196 -3.33 5.60 -31.51
CA ALA A 196 -2.00 6.10 -31.21
C ALA A 196 -0.89 5.30 -31.92
N LEU A 197 -1.02 3.97 -31.98
CA LEU A 197 -0.08 3.09 -32.69
C LEU A 197 -0.04 3.38 -34.20
N VAL A 198 -1.19 3.63 -34.84
CA VAL A 198 -1.25 3.97 -36.27
C VAL A 198 -0.37 5.18 -36.60
N TRP A 199 -0.34 6.20 -35.75
CA TRP A 199 0.51 7.36 -35.95
C TRP A 199 2.00 7.03 -35.81
N LEU A 200 2.37 6.27 -34.77
CA LEU A 200 3.76 5.87 -34.51
C LEU A 200 4.32 4.97 -35.61
N GLU A 201 3.50 4.07 -36.16
CA GLU A 201 3.87 3.18 -37.26
C GLU A 201 4.01 3.92 -38.59
N ARG A 202 3.13 4.90 -38.86
CA ARG A 202 3.23 5.78 -40.03
C ARG A 202 4.50 6.60 -40.07
N ALA A 203 5.07 6.93 -38.91
CA ALA A 203 6.25 7.77 -38.81
C ALA A 203 7.50 7.09 -39.36
N THR A 204 7.66 5.80 -39.04
CA THR A 204 8.68 4.95 -39.63
C THR A 204 8.42 3.48 -39.27
N GLU A 205 8.72 2.61 -40.24
CA GLU A 205 8.76 1.16 -40.02
C GLU A 205 10.02 0.73 -39.25
N ASN A 206 11.09 1.53 -39.30
CA ASN A 206 12.37 1.22 -38.65
C ASN A 206 12.43 1.89 -37.26
N GLU A 207 12.35 1.09 -36.19
CA GLU A 207 12.50 1.56 -34.82
C GLU A 207 13.84 2.29 -34.57
N ASP A 208 14.88 1.96 -35.34
CA ASP A 208 16.19 2.58 -35.20
C ASP A 208 16.28 4.00 -35.77
N ALA A 209 15.27 4.41 -36.54
CA ALA A 209 15.19 5.75 -37.08
C ALA A 209 14.22 6.65 -36.28
N MET A 210 13.57 6.10 -35.24
CA MET A 210 12.67 6.88 -34.37
C MET A 210 13.46 7.77 -33.41
N VAL A 211 12.88 8.95 -33.12
CA VAL A 211 13.34 9.76 -31.99
C VAL A 211 13.06 9.04 -30.68
N PRO A 212 13.89 9.23 -29.63
CA PRO A 212 13.81 8.44 -28.41
C PRO A 212 12.43 8.45 -27.74
N GLU A 213 11.76 9.60 -27.75
CA GLU A 213 10.46 9.78 -27.09
C GLU A 213 9.35 8.97 -27.78
N SER A 214 9.38 8.95 -29.11
CA SER A 214 8.44 8.16 -29.91
C SER A 214 8.73 6.66 -29.83
N ALA A 215 10.00 6.28 -29.72
CA ALA A 215 10.40 4.90 -29.45
C ALA A 215 9.92 4.47 -28.05
N TYR A 216 10.09 5.31 -27.03
CA TYR A 216 9.57 5.07 -25.69
C TYR A 216 8.04 4.87 -25.70
N ALA A 217 7.28 5.79 -26.30
CA ALA A 217 5.82 5.65 -26.39
C ALA A 217 5.38 4.37 -27.11
N ARG A 218 6.03 4.03 -28.24
CA ARG A 218 5.76 2.77 -28.96
C ARG A 218 6.10 1.54 -28.13
N GLY A 219 7.19 1.59 -27.36
CA GLY A 219 7.58 0.53 -26.43
C GLY A 219 6.54 0.30 -25.33
N MET A 220 6.00 1.38 -24.76
CA MET A 220 4.92 1.31 -23.76
C MET A 220 3.66 0.64 -24.32
N LEU A 221 3.21 1.05 -25.51
CA LEU A 221 2.01 0.48 -26.14
C LEU A 221 2.23 -0.99 -26.57
N ALA A 222 3.43 -1.36 -26.99
CA ALA A 222 3.79 -2.75 -27.26
C ALA A 222 3.78 -3.60 -25.98
N TYR A 223 4.28 -3.05 -24.86
CA TYR A 223 4.24 -3.69 -23.55
C TYR A 223 2.79 -3.93 -23.10
N GLU A 224 1.90 -2.93 -23.24
CA GLU A 224 0.46 -3.06 -22.94
C GLU A 224 -0.24 -4.15 -23.80
N GLN A 225 0.31 -4.48 -24.97
CA GLN A 225 -0.18 -5.56 -25.85
C GLN A 225 0.48 -6.92 -25.56
N ASN A 226 1.37 -7.01 -24.58
CA ASN A 226 2.24 -8.17 -24.31
C ASN A 226 3.20 -8.53 -25.47
N ASP A 227 3.48 -7.61 -26.38
CA ASP A 227 4.52 -7.78 -27.42
C ASP A 227 5.88 -7.35 -26.84
N TYR A 228 6.41 -8.19 -25.93
CA TYR A 228 7.62 -7.86 -25.17
C TYR A 228 8.85 -7.75 -26.07
N GLU A 229 8.95 -8.52 -27.16
CA GLU A 229 10.07 -8.41 -28.09
C GLU A 229 10.12 -7.03 -28.76
N ARG A 230 8.96 -6.53 -29.20
CA ARG A 230 8.88 -5.19 -29.78
C ARG A 230 9.11 -4.11 -28.74
N ALA A 231 8.58 -4.28 -27.52
CA ALA A 231 8.82 -3.37 -26.40
C ALA A 231 10.33 -3.25 -26.09
N ILE A 232 11.04 -4.37 -25.98
CA ILE A 232 12.49 -4.42 -25.73
C ILE A 232 13.24 -3.64 -26.81
N ARG A 233 12.99 -3.91 -28.09
CA ARG A 233 13.66 -3.19 -29.20
C ARG A 233 13.42 -1.69 -29.14
N CYS A 234 12.18 -1.28 -28.85
CA CYS A 234 11.81 0.13 -28.75
C CYS A 234 12.50 0.83 -27.57
N PHE A 235 12.53 0.20 -26.39
CA PHE A 235 13.19 0.78 -25.21
C PHE A 235 14.71 0.78 -25.34
N ASP A 236 15.32 -0.22 -25.99
CA ASP A 236 16.74 -0.22 -26.32
C ASP A 236 17.10 0.94 -27.26
N ALA A 237 16.33 1.11 -28.34
CA ALA A 237 16.50 2.21 -29.28
C ALA A 237 16.34 3.59 -28.61
N ALA A 238 15.42 3.72 -27.65
CA ALA A 238 15.25 4.93 -26.86
C ALA A 238 16.46 5.18 -25.94
N ASN A 239 16.87 4.19 -25.15
CA ASN A 239 17.99 4.30 -24.21
C ASN A 239 19.33 4.62 -24.88
N GLU A 240 19.61 4.07 -26.07
CA GLU A 240 20.85 4.36 -26.79
C GLU A 240 20.95 5.82 -27.27
N ARG A 241 19.81 6.47 -27.51
CA ARG A 241 19.74 7.80 -28.12
C ARG A 241 19.48 8.92 -27.11
N LEU A 242 18.87 8.61 -25.97
CA LEU A 242 18.74 9.56 -24.86
C LEU A 242 20.14 9.94 -24.36
N ARG A 243 20.45 11.24 -24.32
CA ARG A 243 21.78 11.72 -23.97
C ARG A 243 21.83 12.09 -22.49
N ARG A 244 22.77 11.49 -21.74
CA ARG A 244 23.03 11.82 -20.32
C ARG A 244 23.56 13.25 -20.08
N VAL A 245 23.73 14.06 -21.12
CA VAL A 245 24.63 15.23 -21.08
C VAL A 245 24.03 16.44 -20.38
N ASP A 246 22.71 16.58 -20.30
CA ASP A 246 22.08 17.84 -19.82
C ASP A 246 21.10 17.67 -18.65
N GLY A 247 21.02 16.50 -18.02
CA GLY A 247 20.15 16.23 -16.86
C GLY A 247 18.63 16.26 -17.14
N ARG A 248 18.20 16.91 -18.23
CA ARG A 248 16.80 16.99 -18.69
C ARG A 248 16.21 15.61 -18.96
N ASP A 249 17.02 14.71 -19.53
CA ASP A 249 16.57 13.39 -19.94
C ASP A 249 16.73 12.34 -18.84
N ALA A 250 17.29 12.69 -17.67
CA ALA A 250 17.64 11.73 -16.62
C ALA A 250 16.42 10.90 -16.16
N VAL A 251 15.30 11.59 -15.89
CA VAL A 251 14.04 10.94 -15.49
C VAL A 251 13.52 10.00 -16.58
N MET A 252 13.64 10.40 -17.85
CA MET A 252 13.18 9.59 -18.98
C MET A 252 14.09 8.38 -19.23
N ILE A 253 15.39 8.52 -19.04
CA ILE A 253 16.37 7.42 -19.12
C ILE A 253 16.05 6.37 -18.05
N ASP A 254 15.79 6.81 -16.82
CA ASP A 254 15.51 5.89 -15.72
C ASP A 254 14.17 5.17 -15.93
N ARG A 255 13.12 5.89 -16.37
CA ARG A 255 11.84 5.28 -16.76
C ARG A 255 11.98 4.31 -17.94
N THR A 256 12.72 4.67 -18.97
CA THR A 256 12.96 3.79 -20.13
C THR A 256 13.74 2.55 -19.71
N SER A 257 14.76 2.70 -18.86
CA SER A 257 15.53 1.59 -18.30
C SER A 257 14.69 0.68 -17.41
N PHE A 258 13.78 1.25 -16.63
CA PHE A 258 12.81 0.52 -15.82
C PHE A 258 11.90 -0.35 -16.68
N PHE A 259 11.24 0.22 -17.69
CA PHE A 259 10.33 -0.55 -18.56
C PHE A 259 11.06 -1.52 -19.49
N LEU A 260 12.30 -1.23 -19.90
CA LEU A 260 13.17 -2.19 -20.56
C LEU A 260 13.43 -3.39 -19.66
N ALA A 261 13.81 -3.17 -18.40
CA ALA A 261 14.03 -4.25 -17.45
C ALA A 261 12.76 -5.07 -17.21
N ALA A 262 11.61 -4.40 -17.06
CA ALA A 262 10.31 -5.04 -16.95
C ALA A 262 9.99 -5.93 -18.17
N ALA A 263 10.25 -5.45 -19.38
CA ALA A 263 10.01 -6.19 -20.62
C ALA A 263 10.95 -7.40 -20.76
N LEU A 264 12.23 -7.26 -20.39
CA LEU A 264 13.21 -8.35 -20.38
C LEU A 264 12.86 -9.44 -19.34
N LEU A 265 12.28 -9.05 -18.19
CA LEU A 265 11.81 -10.02 -17.20
C LEU A 265 10.55 -10.74 -17.68
N ALA A 266 9.61 -10.01 -18.29
CA ALA A 266 8.35 -10.56 -18.79
C ALA A 266 8.51 -11.45 -20.03
N SER A 267 9.57 -11.26 -20.83
CA SER A 267 9.88 -12.14 -21.97
C SER A 267 10.47 -13.49 -21.56
N GLU A 268 10.81 -13.69 -20.29
CA GLU A 268 11.41 -14.90 -19.71
C GLU A 268 12.71 -15.39 -20.39
N ALA A 269 13.39 -14.53 -21.16
CA ALA A 269 14.63 -14.87 -21.86
C ALA A 269 15.80 -15.07 -20.87
N PRO A 270 16.32 -16.29 -20.68
CA PRO A 270 17.27 -16.60 -19.61
C PRO A 270 18.62 -15.86 -19.74
N GLU A 271 19.06 -15.58 -20.97
CA GLU A 271 20.29 -14.84 -21.28
C GLU A 271 20.23 -13.36 -20.89
N GLU A 272 19.03 -12.75 -20.86
CA GLU A 272 18.84 -11.33 -20.57
C GLU A 272 18.56 -11.03 -19.10
N VAL A 273 18.31 -12.05 -18.26
CA VAL A 273 17.96 -11.88 -16.84
C VAL A 273 19.00 -11.02 -16.09
N SER A 274 20.30 -11.27 -16.31
CA SER A 274 21.37 -10.51 -15.64
C SER A 274 21.41 -9.05 -16.07
N ARG A 275 20.99 -8.74 -17.30
CA ARG A 275 20.86 -7.36 -17.79
C ARG A 275 19.63 -6.70 -17.18
N ALA A 276 18.50 -7.40 -17.17
CA ALA A 276 17.24 -6.92 -16.62
C ALA A 276 17.36 -6.57 -15.13
N LEU A 277 17.95 -7.44 -14.31
CA LEU A 277 18.14 -7.20 -12.87
C LEU A 277 19.01 -5.96 -12.61
N ARG A 278 20.09 -5.75 -13.37
CA ARG A 278 20.95 -4.57 -13.23
C ARG A 278 20.24 -3.27 -13.62
N LEU A 279 19.47 -3.30 -14.70
CA LEU A 279 18.71 -2.14 -15.16
C LEU A 279 17.60 -1.77 -14.16
N MET A 280 16.90 -2.78 -13.64
CA MET A 280 15.87 -2.60 -12.61
C MET A 280 16.45 -2.00 -11.32
N ASP A 281 17.57 -2.55 -10.83
CA ASP A 281 18.23 -2.08 -9.59
C ASP A 281 18.65 -0.60 -9.67
N GLN A 282 19.14 -0.16 -10.84
CA GLN A 282 19.50 1.23 -11.10
C GLN A 282 18.26 2.12 -11.22
N ALA A 283 17.24 1.69 -11.95
CA ALA A 283 16.07 2.51 -12.19
C ALA A 283 15.24 2.75 -10.92
N LEU A 284 15.21 1.79 -10.00
CA LEU A 284 14.53 1.92 -8.70
C LEU A 284 15.18 2.93 -7.76
N GLU A 285 16.34 3.52 -8.09
CA GLU A 285 16.89 4.64 -7.33
C GLU A 285 16.09 5.94 -7.50
N THR A 286 15.37 6.07 -8.62
CA THR A 286 14.68 7.31 -9.00
C THR A 286 13.22 7.11 -9.42
N VAL A 287 12.86 5.92 -9.93
CA VAL A 287 11.51 5.59 -10.38
C VAL A 287 10.72 4.96 -9.24
N GLN A 288 9.53 5.52 -8.98
CA GLN A 288 8.53 4.92 -8.09
C GLN A 288 7.51 4.16 -8.94
N PRO A 289 7.50 2.81 -8.92
CA PRO A 289 6.52 2.03 -9.65
C PRO A 289 5.12 2.19 -9.08
N ASP A 290 4.13 2.13 -9.97
CA ASP A 290 2.73 1.97 -9.60
C ASP A 290 2.36 0.48 -9.40
N LEU A 291 1.13 0.25 -8.92
CA LEU A 291 0.66 -1.10 -8.63
C LEU A 291 0.42 -1.93 -9.90
N GLU A 292 0.04 -1.31 -11.01
CA GLU A 292 -0.14 -2.02 -12.29
C GLU A 292 1.19 -2.59 -12.80
N THR A 293 2.26 -1.79 -12.72
CA THR A 293 3.60 -2.27 -13.05
C THR A 293 4.11 -3.29 -12.05
N PHE A 294 3.64 -3.23 -10.79
CA PHE A 294 3.98 -4.26 -9.82
C PHE A 294 3.51 -5.65 -10.27
N TYR A 295 2.25 -5.76 -10.69
CA TYR A 295 1.67 -7.04 -11.07
C TYR A 295 2.37 -7.70 -12.26
N SER A 296 2.95 -6.93 -13.18
CA SER A 296 3.61 -7.49 -14.35
C SER A 296 5.05 -7.97 -14.08
N VAL A 297 5.71 -7.47 -13.03
CA VAL A 297 7.16 -7.69 -12.82
C VAL A 297 7.50 -8.43 -11.53
N HIS A 298 6.70 -8.26 -10.47
CA HIS A 298 7.08 -8.71 -9.13
C HIS A 298 7.32 -10.22 -9.03
N GLU A 299 6.44 -11.05 -9.60
CA GLU A 299 6.59 -12.52 -9.51
C GLU A 299 7.87 -13.01 -10.20
N ALA A 300 8.22 -12.39 -11.34
CA ALA A 300 9.47 -12.67 -12.03
C ALA A 300 10.69 -12.26 -11.18
N LEU A 301 10.64 -11.09 -10.52
CA LEU A 301 11.70 -10.66 -9.60
C LEU A 301 11.83 -11.59 -8.39
N LYS A 302 10.73 -11.95 -7.75
CA LYS A 302 10.67 -12.83 -6.58
C LYS A 302 11.33 -14.19 -6.84
N ALA A 303 11.14 -14.73 -8.05
CA ALA A 303 11.75 -16.00 -8.46
C ALA A 303 13.26 -15.90 -8.77
N LYS A 304 13.78 -14.71 -9.10
CA LYS A 304 15.17 -14.53 -9.57
C LYS A 304 16.08 -13.85 -8.55
N ASP A 305 15.60 -12.80 -7.87
CA ASP A 305 16.32 -12.04 -6.86
C ASP A 305 15.35 -11.50 -5.79
N ARG A 306 15.29 -12.19 -4.65
CA ARG A 306 14.45 -11.82 -3.50
C ARG A 306 14.78 -10.44 -2.94
N LYS A 307 16.05 -10.02 -2.95
CA LYS A 307 16.46 -8.73 -2.38
C LYS A 307 15.99 -7.57 -3.26
N LEU A 308 16.10 -7.75 -4.58
CA LEU A 308 15.59 -6.77 -5.53
C LEU A 308 14.06 -6.72 -5.52
N ALA A 309 13.38 -7.85 -5.40
CA ALA A 309 11.93 -7.90 -5.23
C ALA A 309 11.45 -7.11 -4.00
N LEU A 310 12.18 -7.21 -2.87
CA LEU A 310 11.88 -6.41 -1.68
C LEU A 310 12.08 -4.91 -1.92
N ARG A 311 13.20 -4.50 -2.53
CA ARG A 311 13.43 -3.08 -2.90
C ARG A 311 12.35 -2.55 -3.83
N PHE A 312 11.88 -3.38 -4.76
CA PHE A 312 10.81 -3.03 -5.68
C PHE A 312 9.48 -2.84 -4.93
N LEU A 313 9.15 -3.74 -4.00
CA LEU A 313 7.98 -3.63 -3.12
C LEU A 313 8.03 -2.37 -2.22
N ASP A 314 9.21 -2.05 -1.67
CA ASP A 314 9.44 -0.84 -0.87
C ASP A 314 9.27 0.46 -1.69
N ALA A 315 9.58 0.40 -2.99
CA ALA A 315 9.53 1.55 -3.90
C ALA A 315 8.13 1.85 -4.43
N ILE A 316 7.17 0.93 -4.29
CA ILE A 316 5.80 1.13 -4.77
C ILE A 316 5.20 2.37 -4.09
N ASP A 317 4.70 3.29 -4.90
CA ASP A 317 3.95 4.42 -4.36
C ASP A 317 2.55 3.96 -3.91
N ILE A 318 2.45 3.61 -2.63
CA ILE A 318 1.20 3.32 -1.95
C ILE A 318 0.69 4.63 -1.34
N GLY A 319 0.14 5.47 -2.21
CA GLY A 319 -0.29 6.84 -1.90
C GLY A 319 -1.27 6.99 -0.72
N ARG A 320 -1.62 8.23 -0.39
CA ARG A 320 -2.66 8.49 0.63
C ARG A 320 -4.04 8.24 0.02
N GLY A 321 -4.77 7.25 0.54
CA GLY A 321 -6.10 6.85 0.04
C GLY A 321 -6.15 5.51 -0.68
N THR A 322 -5.05 4.74 -0.65
CA THR A 322 -5.00 3.36 -1.15
C THR A 322 -6.13 2.51 -0.58
N ALA A 323 -6.81 1.75 -1.45
CA ALA A 323 -7.87 0.84 -1.04
C ALA A 323 -7.32 -0.24 -0.09
N PRO A 324 -8.09 -0.68 0.93
CA PRO A 324 -7.67 -1.75 1.84
C PRO A 324 -7.18 -3.03 1.13
N ASP A 325 -7.77 -3.40 0.00
CA ASP A 325 -7.39 -4.60 -0.77
C ASP A 325 -5.96 -4.51 -1.32
N GLN A 326 -5.54 -3.33 -1.77
CA GLN A 326 -4.18 -3.11 -2.27
C GLN A 326 -3.16 -3.14 -1.13
N LEU A 327 -3.52 -2.58 0.04
CA LEU A 327 -2.69 -2.65 1.24
C LEU A 327 -2.56 -4.09 1.76
N LEU A 328 -3.66 -4.86 1.76
CA LEU A 328 -3.64 -6.28 2.12
C LEU A 328 -2.73 -7.08 1.19
N PHE A 329 -2.82 -6.82 -0.10
CA PHE A 329 -1.97 -7.45 -1.09
C PHE A 329 -0.49 -7.18 -0.83
N VAL A 330 -0.11 -5.92 -0.59
CA VAL A 330 1.27 -5.56 -0.24
C VAL A 330 1.73 -6.21 1.06
N ALA A 331 0.88 -6.21 2.10
CA ALA A 331 1.19 -6.85 3.38
C ALA A 331 1.44 -8.36 3.22
N PHE A 332 0.64 -9.01 2.37
CA PHE A 332 0.80 -10.42 2.03
C PHE A 332 2.10 -10.68 1.27
N GLU A 333 2.50 -9.80 0.35
CA GLU A 333 3.77 -9.95 -0.37
C GLU A 333 5.00 -9.76 0.53
N TYR A 334 4.97 -8.81 1.47
CA TYR A 334 6.02 -8.73 2.49
C TYR A 334 6.13 -10.02 3.29
N LEU A 335 4.99 -10.60 3.69
CA LEU A 335 4.96 -11.86 4.44
C LEU A 335 5.54 -13.03 3.61
N ASN A 336 5.18 -13.12 2.32
CA ASN A 336 5.73 -14.13 1.39
C ASN A 336 7.23 -13.97 1.18
N LEU A 337 7.73 -12.73 1.19
CA LEU A 337 9.15 -12.41 1.17
C LEU A 337 9.82 -12.58 2.53
N GLY A 338 9.13 -13.07 3.55
CA GLY A 338 9.68 -13.33 4.88
C GLY A 338 9.94 -12.08 5.73
N GLU A 339 9.39 -10.93 5.34
CA GLU A 339 9.61 -9.64 6.00
C GLU A 339 8.46 -9.32 6.96
N ALA A 340 8.58 -9.78 8.20
CA ALA A 340 7.51 -9.67 9.20
C ALA A 340 7.18 -8.22 9.60
N GLU A 341 8.20 -7.37 9.80
CA GLU A 341 8.00 -6.01 10.29
C GLU A 341 7.25 -5.10 9.27
N PRO A 342 7.64 -5.06 7.98
CA PRO A 342 6.86 -4.32 6.98
C PRO A 342 5.45 -4.89 6.77
N ALA A 343 5.29 -6.22 6.87
CA ALA A 343 3.98 -6.87 6.80
C ALA A 343 3.07 -6.40 7.94
N LEU A 344 3.58 -6.29 9.16
CA LEU A 344 2.86 -5.77 10.33
C LEU A 344 2.45 -4.32 10.13
N GLN A 345 3.39 -3.45 9.76
CA GLN A 345 3.12 -2.03 9.55
C GLN A 345 2.04 -1.81 8.47
N THR A 346 2.09 -2.60 7.39
CA THR A 346 1.10 -2.52 6.32
C THR A 346 -0.26 -3.08 6.77
N SER A 347 -0.27 -4.20 7.51
CA SER A 347 -1.49 -4.78 8.08
C SER A 347 -2.17 -3.83 9.07
N ASP A 348 -1.39 -3.14 9.90
CA ASP A 348 -1.91 -2.12 10.82
C ASP A 348 -2.56 -0.98 10.05
N ARG A 349 -1.96 -0.53 8.93
CA ARG A 349 -2.60 0.47 8.05
C ARG A 349 -3.94 -0.05 7.50
N VAL A 350 -4.03 -1.31 7.11
CA VAL A 350 -5.31 -1.92 6.70
C VAL A 350 -6.32 -1.82 7.84
N LEU A 351 -5.96 -2.20 9.06
CA LEU A 351 -6.87 -2.17 10.22
C LEU A 351 -7.37 -0.77 10.58
N HIS A 352 -6.64 0.28 10.21
CA HIS A 352 -7.06 1.68 10.39
C HIS A 352 -8.03 2.15 9.30
N VAL A 353 -7.92 1.64 8.07
CA VAL A 353 -8.70 2.13 6.91
C VAL A 353 -9.88 1.20 6.57
N ALA A 354 -9.75 -0.10 6.81
CA ALA A 354 -10.74 -1.10 6.47
C ALA A 354 -11.98 -0.99 7.37
N VAL A 355 -13.13 -0.80 6.72
CA VAL A 355 -14.46 -0.88 7.34
C VAL A 355 -15.01 -2.30 7.24
N ASP A 356 -14.65 -3.03 6.18
CA ASP A 356 -15.09 -4.40 5.99
C ASP A 356 -14.41 -5.36 6.97
N LEU A 357 -15.20 -6.26 7.56
CA LEU A 357 -14.71 -7.18 8.58
C LEU A 357 -13.85 -8.29 7.97
N ASP A 358 -14.12 -8.72 6.74
CA ASP A 358 -13.32 -9.76 6.08
C ASP A 358 -11.90 -9.24 5.80
N GLN A 359 -11.78 -8.01 5.28
CA GLN A 359 -10.49 -7.33 5.13
C GLN A 359 -9.73 -7.19 6.45
N ARG A 360 -10.43 -6.84 7.54
CA ARG A 360 -9.80 -6.74 8.87
C ARG A 360 -9.32 -8.09 9.37
N ILE A 361 -10.11 -9.16 9.21
CA ILE A 361 -9.74 -10.52 9.60
C ILE A 361 -8.49 -10.97 8.83
N GLU A 362 -8.42 -10.72 7.52
CA GLU A 362 -7.23 -11.05 6.73
C GLU A 362 -6.01 -10.23 7.15
N ALA A 363 -6.15 -8.94 7.45
CA ALA A 363 -5.06 -8.14 8.01
C ALA A 363 -4.56 -8.70 9.36
N MET A 364 -5.49 -9.11 10.25
CA MET A 364 -5.11 -9.75 11.51
C MET A 364 -4.46 -11.12 11.31
N ARG A 365 -4.84 -11.88 10.28
CA ARG A 365 -4.18 -13.15 9.94
C ARG A 365 -2.73 -12.94 9.49
N ILE A 366 -2.49 -11.92 8.67
CA ILE A 366 -1.13 -11.51 8.29
C ILE A 366 -0.36 -11.07 9.53
N ALA A 367 -0.96 -10.23 10.38
CA ALA A 367 -0.34 -9.78 11.62
C ALA A 367 0.01 -10.95 12.55
N LEU A 368 -0.90 -11.92 12.75
CA LEU A 368 -0.65 -13.12 13.55
C LEU A 368 0.56 -13.89 13.04
N THR A 369 0.62 -14.11 11.73
CA THR A 369 1.74 -14.83 11.09
C THR A 369 3.06 -14.08 11.26
N ALA A 370 3.04 -12.76 11.09
CA ALA A 370 4.23 -11.93 11.25
C ALA A 370 4.72 -11.89 12.72
N ARG A 371 3.82 -11.78 13.70
CA ARG A 371 4.15 -11.86 15.14
C ARG A 371 4.73 -13.22 15.51
N ASN A 372 4.19 -14.30 14.95
CA ASN A 372 4.74 -15.64 15.07
C ASN A 372 6.17 -15.69 14.51
N MET A 373 6.41 -15.20 13.29
CA MET A 373 7.76 -15.14 12.71
C MET A 373 8.77 -14.36 13.59
N GLN A 374 8.31 -13.34 14.32
CA GLN A 374 9.13 -12.57 15.27
C GLN A 374 9.28 -13.24 16.65
N GLY A 375 8.57 -14.34 16.93
CA GLY A 375 8.58 -15.03 18.22
C GLY A 375 7.84 -14.29 19.34
N GLN A 376 6.97 -13.32 18.99
CA GLN A 376 6.22 -12.49 19.93
C GLN A 376 4.93 -13.20 20.36
N ARG A 377 5.05 -14.23 21.20
CA ARG A 377 3.94 -15.10 21.61
C ARG A 377 2.74 -14.34 22.21
N ASP A 378 2.98 -13.37 23.08
CA ASP A 378 1.90 -12.66 23.79
C ASP A 378 1.10 -11.76 22.84
N GLU A 379 1.78 -11.08 21.91
CA GLU A 379 1.14 -10.22 20.90
C GLU A 379 0.41 -11.07 19.85
N ALA A 380 0.99 -12.20 19.44
CA ALA A 380 0.31 -13.17 18.58
C ALA A 380 -0.96 -13.72 19.26
N ARG A 381 -0.90 -14.05 20.56
CA ARG A 381 -2.06 -14.47 21.32
C ARG A 381 -3.17 -13.41 21.33
N GLN A 382 -2.82 -12.15 21.55
CA GLN A 382 -3.79 -11.06 21.51
C GLN A 382 -4.49 -10.96 20.15
N VAL A 383 -3.72 -11.01 19.05
CA VAL A 383 -4.28 -10.95 17.69
C VAL A 383 -5.19 -12.15 17.43
N PHE A 384 -4.84 -13.35 17.91
CA PHE A 384 -5.72 -14.52 17.83
C PHE A 384 -7.03 -14.31 18.61
N GLU A 385 -6.96 -13.78 19.83
CA GLU A 385 -8.14 -13.49 20.65
C GLU A 385 -9.08 -12.51 19.94
N ASP A 386 -8.53 -11.48 19.27
CA ASP A 386 -9.30 -10.51 18.49
C ASP A 386 -9.98 -11.15 17.26
N ILE A 387 -9.26 -12.02 16.52
CA ILE A 387 -9.83 -12.79 15.40
C ILE A 387 -10.96 -13.70 15.91
N ARG A 388 -10.71 -14.43 17.00
CA ARG A 388 -11.68 -15.34 17.62
C ARG A 388 -12.96 -14.60 18.00
N ASP A 389 -12.82 -13.48 18.71
CA ASP A 389 -13.95 -12.67 19.16
C ASP A 389 -14.81 -12.19 17.98
N LEU A 390 -14.18 -11.74 16.88
CA LEU A 390 -14.89 -11.30 15.68
C LEU A 390 -15.62 -12.44 14.96
N LEU A 391 -14.97 -13.59 14.79
CA LEU A 391 -15.58 -14.76 14.15
C LEU A 391 -16.76 -15.31 14.97
N VAL A 392 -16.62 -15.36 16.30
CA VAL A 392 -17.70 -15.77 17.21
C VAL A 392 -18.88 -14.80 17.16
N GLN A 393 -18.63 -13.48 17.17
CA GLN A 393 -19.68 -12.47 17.07
C GLN A 393 -20.48 -12.58 15.76
N ARG A 394 -19.82 -12.98 14.67
CA ARG A 394 -20.45 -13.16 13.35
C ARG A 394 -21.12 -14.53 13.20
N GLY A 395 -20.90 -15.46 14.12
CA GLY A 395 -21.34 -16.86 13.99
C GLY A 395 -20.57 -17.66 12.94
N ALA A 396 -19.37 -17.21 12.54
CA ALA A 396 -18.50 -17.86 11.56
C ALA A 396 -17.68 -18.99 12.23
N PHE A 397 -18.37 -19.94 12.87
CA PHE A 397 -17.75 -21.00 13.66
C PHE A 397 -16.88 -21.94 12.83
N GLU A 398 -17.29 -22.23 11.59
CA GLU A 398 -16.52 -23.10 10.69
C GLU A 398 -15.15 -22.50 10.31
N ASP A 399 -15.07 -21.18 10.18
CA ASP A 399 -13.81 -20.51 9.85
C ASP A 399 -12.87 -20.45 11.05
N LEU A 400 -13.41 -20.29 12.26
CA LEU A 400 -12.64 -20.43 13.50
C LEU A 400 -12.17 -21.88 13.72
N GLU A 401 -13.00 -22.87 13.39
CA GLU A 401 -12.64 -24.29 13.45
C GLU A 401 -11.47 -24.59 12.51
N LYS A 402 -11.53 -24.11 11.25
CA LYS A 402 -10.44 -24.25 10.28
C LYS A 402 -9.15 -23.58 10.77
N LEU A 403 -9.26 -22.39 11.38
CA LEU A 403 -8.13 -21.66 11.93
C LEU A 403 -7.44 -22.46 13.03
N LEU A 404 -8.21 -22.94 14.01
CA LEU A 404 -7.70 -23.70 15.15
C LEU A 404 -7.09 -25.05 14.75
N LYS A 405 -7.62 -25.70 13.71
CA LYS A 405 -7.05 -26.95 13.16
C LYS A 405 -5.73 -26.75 12.43
N ASN A 406 -5.39 -25.51 12.03
CA ASN A 406 -4.10 -25.20 11.43
C ASN A 406 -3.06 -24.90 12.52
N GLU A 407 -2.50 -25.94 13.13
CA GLU A 407 -1.49 -25.82 14.19
C GLU A 407 -0.26 -25.00 13.76
N GLY A 408 0.11 -25.01 12.47
CA GLY A 408 1.21 -24.17 11.97
C GLY A 408 0.92 -22.67 12.05
N PHE A 409 -0.36 -22.30 12.04
CA PHE A 409 -0.82 -20.92 12.06
C PHE A 409 -1.03 -20.37 13.48
N VAL A 410 -1.63 -21.16 14.36
CA VAL A 410 -1.91 -20.75 15.76
C VAL A 410 -0.93 -21.31 16.79
N GLY A 411 -0.12 -22.31 16.46
CA GLY A 411 0.70 -23.08 17.41
C GLY A 411 1.84 -22.32 18.08
N GLN A 412 2.13 -21.10 17.64
CA GLN A 412 3.06 -20.20 18.36
C GLN A 412 2.35 -19.23 19.31
N ALA A 413 1.07 -18.93 19.06
CA ALA A 413 0.22 -18.12 19.93
C ALA A 413 -0.39 -18.97 21.07
N LEU A 414 -0.82 -20.19 20.73
CA LEU A 414 -1.45 -21.16 21.61
C LEU A 414 -0.65 -22.47 21.59
N ASP A 415 -0.50 -23.10 22.75
CA ASP A 415 0.03 -24.46 22.81
C ASP A 415 -1.03 -25.50 22.38
N PHE A 416 -0.59 -26.74 22.15
CA PHE A 416 -1.46 -27.82 21.69
C PHE A 416 -2.66 -28.07 22.61
N LEU A 417 -2.48 -27.94 23.93
CA LEU A 417 -3.56 -28.15 24.89
C LEU A 417 -4.55 -26.97 24.84
N GLU A 418 -4.05 -25.74 24.73
CA GLU A 418 -4.86 -24.53 24.58
C GLU A 418 -5.72 -24.60 23.30
N ILE A 419 -5.14 -25.04 22.17
CA ILE A 419 -5.89 -25.24 20.92
C ILE A 419 -7.02 -26.25 21.10
N GLN A 420 -6.76 -27.37 21.78
CA GLN A 420 -7.79 -28.38 22.04
C GLN A 420 -8.90 -27.84 22.95
N CYS A 421 -8.57 -27.08 23.98
CA CYS A 421 -9.56 -26.43 24.86
C CYS A 421 -10.41 -25.41 24.09
N GLU A 422 -9.81 -24.60 23.22
CA GLU A 422 -10.53 -23.66 22.35
C GLU A 422 -11.45 -24.39 21.35
N LEU A 423 -11.04 -25.54 20.82
CA LEU A 423 -11.90 -26.36 19.97
C LEU A 423 -13.08 -26.99 20.74
N VAL A 424 -12.86 -27.47 21.96
CA VAL A 424 -13.95 -27.95 22.83
C VAL A 424 -14.94 -26.84 23.11
N ALA A 425 -14.45 -25.63 23.42
CA ALA A 425 -15.25 -24.44 23.61
C ALA A 425 -16.10 -24.11 22.38
N LEU A 426 -15.48 -24.13 21.20
CA LEU A 426 -16.15 -23.88 19.93
C LEU A 426 -17.25 -24.91 19.66
N TYR A 427 -16.97 -26.19 19.87
CA TYR A 427 -17.96 -27.26 19.67
C TYR A 427 -19.11 -27.21 20.66
N GLU A 428 -18.94 -26.61 21.86
CA GLU A 428 -20.08 -26.30 22.71
C GLU A 428 -21.03 -25.26 22.12
N LEU A 429 -20.51 -24.41 21.22
CA LEU A 429 -21.29 -23.41 20.48
C LEU A 429 -21.89 -23.96 19.20
N MET A 430 -21.54 -25.16 18.77
CA MET A 430 -22.07 -25.80 17.56
C MET A 430 -23.07 -26.91 17.96
N GLU A 431 -24.21 -27.00 17.28
CA GLU A 431 -25.30 -27.91 17.70
C GLU A 431 -25.01 -29.38 17.35
N ASP A 432 -24.21 -29.65 16.31
CA ASP A 432 -24.00 -30.99 15.76
C ASP A 432 -22.60 -31.56 16.04
N ARG A 433 -21.85 -31.00 17.01
CA ARG A 433 -20.45 -31.39 17.29
C ARG A 433 -20.23 -32.11 18.62
N THR A 434 -21.28 -32.68 19.20
CA THR A 434 -21.23 -33.31 20.53
C THR A 434 -20.27 -34.49 20.62
N TYR A 435 -20.18 -35.31 19.56
CA TYR A 435 -19.25 -36.44 19.52
C TYR A 435 -17.80 -35.97 19.38
N GLU A 436 -17.53 -35.02 18.48
CA GLU A 436 -16.20 -34.44 18.29
C GLU A 436 -15.71 -33.72 19.54
N LYS A 437 -16.61 -33.06 20.28
CA LYS A 437 -16.35 -32.50 21.61
C LYS A 437 -15.88 -33.59 22.57
N ALA A 438 -16.63 -34.68 22.69
CA ALA A 438 -16.28 -35.79 23.60
C ALA A 438 -14.95 -36.45 23.23
N ALA A 439 -14.67 -36.62 21.93
CA ALA A 439 -13.39 -37.13 21.43
C ALA A 439 -12.22 -36.20 21.76
N LEU A 440 -12.41 -34.87 21.65
CA LEU A 440 -11.41 -33.90 22.07
C LEU A 440 -11.19 -33.92 23.59
N GLN A 441 -12.25 -33.99 24.40
CA GLN A 441 -12.14 -34.12 25.85
C GLN A 441 -11.34 -35.38 26.25
N GLN A 442 -11.55 -36.49 25.54
CA GLN A 442 -10.73 -37.69 25.72
C GLN A 442 -9.25 -37.46 25.36
N SER A 443 -8.98 -36.78 24.26
CA SER A 443 -7.62 -36.44 23.83
C SER A 443 -6.91 -35.55 24.86
N ILE A 444 -7.59 -34.51 25.34
CA ILE A 444 -7.12 -33.62 26.42
C ILE A 444 -6.80 -34.43 27.68
N ALA A 445 -7.73 -35.30 28.11
CA ALA A 445 -7.54 -36.14 29.28
C ALA A 445 -6.32 -37.06 29.16
N ARG A 446 -6.03 -37.60 27.97
CA ARG A 446 -4.81 -38.39 27.72
C ARG A 446 -3.54 -37.54 27.84
N THR A 447 -3.57 -36.33 27.31
CA THR A 447 -2.47 -35.36 27.44
C THR A 447 -2.21 -35.01 28.90
N LEU A 448 -3.24 -34.68 29.66
CA LEU A 448 -3.15 -34.41 31.11
C LEU A 448 -2.67 -35.63 31.89
N ARG A 449 -3.17 -36.83 31.57
CA ARG A 449 -2.71 -38.10 32.17
C ARG A 449 -1.21 -38.30 32.00
N SER A 450 -0.65 -37.92 30.87
CA SER A 450 0.78 -38.09 30.58
C SER A 450 1.69 -37.26 31.51
N ARG A 451 1.18 -36.16 32.08
CA ARG A 451 1.91 -35.29 33.02
C ARG A 451 2.14 -35.96 34.38
N LYS A 452 1.32 -36.96 34.74
CA LYS A 452 1.38 -37.73 36.00
C LYS A 452 1.27 -36.92 37.29
N GLU A 453 0.92 -35.65 37.20
CA GLU A 453 0.61 -34.80 38.35
C GLU A 453 -0.80 -35.09 38.85
N VAL A 454 -1.00 -35.13 40.17
CA VAL A 454 -2.30 -35.48 40.77
C VAL A 454 -3.41 -34.52 40.33
N SER A 455 -3.12 -33.22 40.25
CA SER A 455 -4.04 -32.19 39.73
C SER A 455 -4.46 -32.49 38.29
N SER A 456 -3.49 -32.73 37.41
CA SER A 456 -3.73 -33.10 36.00
C SER A 456 -4.52 -34.40 35.86
N LEU A 457 -4.28 -35.39 36.73
CA LEU A 457 -5.03 -36.65 36.74
C LEU A 457 -6.48 -36.46 37.20
N ARG A 458 -6.72 -35.60 38.19
CA ARG A 458 -8.07 -35.24 38.66
C ARG A 458 -8.87 -34.51 37.57
N GLU A 459 -8.22 -33.56 36.88
CA GLU A 459 -8.80 -32.84 35.75
C GLU A 459 -9.11 -33.77 34.56
N ALA A 460 -8.18 -34.66 34.20
CA ALA A 460 -8.39 -35.67 33.18
C ALA A 460 -9.59 -36.58 33.50
N HIS A 461 -9.70 -37.04 34.74
CA HIS A 461 -10.80 -37.88 35.18
C HIS A 461 -12.15 -37.14 35.08
N ALA A 462 -12.20 -35.89 35.53
CA ALA A 462 -13.39 -35.05 35.44
C ALA A 462 -13.88 -34.86 33.99
N LEU A 463 -12.98 -34.55 33.06
CA LEU A 463 -13.32 -34.39 31.64
C LEU A 463 -13.92 -35.67 31.04
N LEU A 464 -13.32 -36.83 31.35
CA LEU A 464 -13.85 -38.09 30.85
C LEU A 464 -15.22 -38.44 31.45
N ARG A 465 -15.48 -38.10 32.71
CA ARG A 465 -16.81 -38.31 33.33
C ARG A 465 -17.89 -37.48 32.66
N GLU A 466 -17.56 -36.28 32.19
CA GLU A 466 -18.50 -35.46 31.41
C GLU A 466 -18.80 -36.10 30.06
N ALA A 467 -17.78 -36.57 29.35
CA ALA A 467 -17.94 -37.28 28.08
C ALA A 467 -18.65 -38.65 28.22
N GLU A 468 -18.51 -39.32 29.37
CA GLU A 468 -19.14 -40.62 29.65
C GLU A 468 -20.68 -40.56 29.66
N VAL A 469 -21.26 -39.41 30.05
CA VAL A 469 -22.72 -39.24 30.13
C VAL A 469 -23.38 -39.53 28.80
N ASP A 470 -22.80 -39.02 27.71
CA ASP A 470 -23.35 -39.16 26.37
C ASP A 470 -22.68 -40.31 25.58
N PHE A 471 -21.39 -40.60 25.85
CA PHE A 471 -20.59 -41.58 25.09
C PHE A 471 -19.73 -42.50 25.98
N PRO A 472 -20.35 -43.42 26.74
CA PRO A 472 -19.65 -44.24 27.73
C PRO A 472 -18.60 -45.18 27.13
N ASP A 473 -18.85 -45.72 25.92
CA ASP A 473 -17.92 -46.62 25.25
C ASP A 473 -16.64 -45.91 24.77
N LEU A 474 -16.70 -44.60 24.52
CA LEU A 474 -15.56 -43.82 24.05
C LEU A 474 -14.47 -43.72 25.13
N VAL A 475 -14.88 -43.51 26.38
CA VAL A 475 -13.97 -43.11 27.47
C VAL A 475 -13.69 -44.20 28.52
N ARG A 476 -14.40 -45.34 28.46
CA ARG A 476 -14.35 -46.43 29.45
C ARG A 476 -12.93 -46.86 29.84
N ASP A 477 -12.09 -47.15 28.83
CA ASP A 477 -10.74 -47.67 29.07
C ASP A 477 -9.81 -46.61 29.68
N ASP A 478 -9.95 -45.35 29.24
CA ASP A 478 -9.14 -44.25 29.76
C ASP A 478 -9.55 -43.87 31.20
N LEU A 479 -10.84 -43.92 31.53
CA LEU A 479 -11.36 -43.76 32.89
C LEU A 479 -10.78 -44.83 33.83
N ALA A 480 -10.88 -46.10 33.44
CA ALA A 480 -10.34 -47.20 34.24
C ALA A 480 -8.82 -47.07 34.48
N ALA A 481 -8.07 -46.62 33.46
CA ALA A 481 -6.65 -46.34 33.59
C ALA A 481 -6.35 -45.17 34.54
N LEU A 482 -7.13 -44.08 34.46
CA LEU A 482 -6.99 -42.91 35.33
C LEU A 482 -7.31 -43.22 36.79
N GLU A 483 -8.39 -43.95 37.06
CA GLU A 483 -8.72 -44.36 38.43
C GLU A 483 -7.61 -45.20 39.06
N LYS A 484 -6.99 -46.09 38.29
CA LYS A 484 -5.84 -46.88 38.76
C LYS A 484 -4.65 -45.98 39.09
N LEU A 485 -4.35 -44.99 38.25
CA LEU A 485 -3.26 -44.04 38.48
C LEU A 485 -3.51 -43.13 39.69
N LEU A 486 -4.75 -42.68 39.89
CA LEU A 486 -5.13 -41.91 41.07
C LEU A 486 -4.94 -42.74 42.35
N ARG A 487 -5.43 -43.99 42.37
CA ARG A 487 -5.22 -44.92 43.50
C ARG A 487 -3.74 -45.17 43.80
N LEU A 488 -2.89 -45.26 42.77
CA LEU A 488 -1.45 -45.46 42.95
C LEU A 488 -0.72 -44.24 43.54
N ASN A 489 -1.31 -43.04 43.41
CA ASN A 489 -0.76 -41.81 44.00
C ASN A 489 -1.46 -41.43 45.30
N ASP A 490 -2.17 -42.37 45.96
CA ASP A 490 -3.00 -42.15 47.14
C ASP A 490 -3.98 -40.96 46.99
N ALA A 491 -4.39 -40.69 45.75
CA ALA A 491 -5.31 -39.63 45.40
C ALA A 491 -6.68 -40.22 45.07
N THR A 492 -7.74 -39.59 45.56
CA THR A 492 -9.10 -39.91 45.13
C THR A 492 -9.50 -39.06 43.93
N PRO A 493 -10.35 -39.58 43.02
CA PRO A 493 -11.05 -38.75 42.06
C PRO A 493 -11.78 -37.62 42.78
N THR A 494 -11.92 -36.47 42.14
CA THR A 494 -12.72 -35.37 42.66
C THR A 494 -14.17 -35.84 42.77
N GLN A 495 -14.61 -36.22 43.97
CA GLN A 495 -15.99 -36.55 44.27
C GLN A 495 -16.69 -35.30 44.82
N LEU A 496 -17.94 -35.06 44.44
CA LEU A 496 -18.74 -33.91 44.90
C LEU A 496 -18.73 -33.77 46.43
N ASP A 497 -18.78 -34.89 47.14
CA ASP A 497 -18.77 -34.93 48.61
C ASP A 497 -17.44 -34.48 49.24
N ALA A 498 -16.31 -34.62 48.53
CA ALA A 498 -15.01 -34.17 49.01
C ALA A 498 -14.89 -32.64 48.92
N GLY A 499 -15.44 -32.04 47.86
CA GLY A 499 -15.51 -30.58 47.69
C GLY A 499 -16.34 -29.92 48.79
N ALA A 500 -17.54 -30.44 49.06
CA ALA A 500 -18.41 -29.93 50.12
C ALA A 500 -17.74 -29.93 51.51
N LYS A 501 -16.99 -30.98 51.85
CA LYS A 501 -16.24 -31.06 53.12
C LYS A 501 -15.17 -29.97 53.22
N LEU A 502 -14.37 -29.78 52.17
CA LEU A 502 -13.35 -28.74 52.12
C LEU A 502 -13.96 -27.34 52.26
N VAL A 503 -15.11 -27.10 51.62
CA VAL A 503 -15.81 -25.81 51.75
C VAL A 503 -16.32 -25.61 53.17
N HIS A 504 -16.85 -26.63 53.83
CA HIS A 504 -17.25 -26.55 55.24
C HIS A 504 -16.07 -26.27 56.17
N GLU A 505 -14.92 -26.94 55.99
CA GLU A 505 -13.71 -26.66 56.77
C GLU A 505 -13.24 -25.21 56.61
N VAL A 506 -13.22 -24.70 55.37
CA VAL A 506 -12.88 -23.30 55.09
C VAL A 506 -13.92 -22.34 55.68
N ALA A 507 -15.21 -22.67 55.61
CA ALA A 507 -16.28 -21.87 56.18
C ALA A 507 -16.19 -21.79 57.72
N ASP A 508 -15.84 -22.89 58.39
CA ASP A 508 -15.64 -22.94 59.83
C ASP A 508 -14.47 -22.04 60.26
N VAL A 509 -13.36 -22.04 59.49
CA VAL A 509 -12.21 -21.17 59.72
C VAL A 509 -12.53 -19.69 59.46
N LEU A 510 -13.36 -19.40 58.46
CA LEU A 510 -13.79 -18.05 58.11
C LEU A 510 -14.89 -17.49 59.04
N GLY A 511 -15.69 -18.36 59.64
CA GLY A 511 -16.89 -17.97 60.39
C GLY A 511 -18.07 -17.53 59.51
N HIS A 512 -17.97 -17.70 58.20
CA HIS A 512 -19.02 -17.42 57.22
C HIS A 512 -18.82 -18.26 55.95
N LYS A 513 -19.83 -18.29 55.08
CA LYS A 513 -19.72 -18.96 53.78
C LYS A 513 -18.65 -18.28 52.91
N PRO A 514 -17.74 -19.03 52.26
CA PRO A 514 -16.81 -18.45 51.31
C PRO A 514 -17.55 -17.83 50.14
N ARG A 515 -17.12 -16.65 49.68
CA ARG A 515 -17.66 -15.95 48.52
C ARG A 515 -16.73 -16.12 47.33
N ILE A 516 -17.27 -16.70 46.26
CA ILE A 516 -16.52 -17.01 45.03
C ILE A 516 -17.08 -16.19 43.89
N LEU A 517 -16.20 -15.56 43.11
CA LEU A 517 -16.55 -14.94 41.84
C LEU A 517 -15.93 -15.73 40.69
N VAL A 518 -16.79 -16.24 39.80
CA VAL A 518 -16.39 -16.79 38.51
C VAL A 518 -16.60 -15.72 37.46
N VAL A 519 -15.60 -15.42 36.64
CA VAL A 519 -15.70 -14.41 35.57
C VAL A 519 -15.42 -15.05 34.23
N GLY A 520 -16.32 -14.84 33.27
CA GLY A 520 -16.15 -15.29 31.90
C GLY A 520 -17.41 -16.00 31.36
N GLY A 521 -17.30 -16.55 30.15
CA GLY A 521 -18.40 -17.26 29.49
C GLY A 521 -19.27 -16.37 28.60
N ASN A 522 -20.02 -17.02 27.70
CA ASN A 522 -20.94 -16.44 26.72
C ASN A 522 -22.40 -16.92 26.91
N GLU A 523 -23.34 -16.35 26.16
CA GLU A 523 -24.79 -16.61 26.36
C GLU A 523 -25.15 -18.10 26.29
N ARG A 524 -24.44 -18.90 25.48
CA ARG A 524 -24.65 -20.35 25.41
C ARG A 524 -24.15 -21.07 26.67
N GLN A 525 -23.08 -20.59 27.32
CA GLN A 525 -22.65 -21.13 28.62
C GLN A 525 -23.51 -20.65 29.80
N ARG A 526 -24.45 -19.74 29.59
CA ARG A 526 -25.47 -19.41 30.61
C ARG A 526 -26.26 -20.65 31.05
N ARG A 527 -26.34 -21.69 30.21
CA ARG A 527 -26.89 -23.01 30.58
C ARG A 527 -26.18 -23.69 31.76
N HIS A 528 -24.93 -23.30 32.05
CA HIS A 528 -24.15 -23.81 33.17
C HIS A 528 -24.37 -23.02 34.48
N HIS A 529 -25.02 -21.85 34.44
CA HIS A 529 -25.34 -21.09 35.64
C HIS A 529 -26.19 -21.89 36.64
N PRO A 530 -27.30 -22.55 36.25
CA PRO A 530 -28.07 -23.37 37.19
C PRO A 530 -27.23 -24.47 37.82
N ARG A 531 -26.26 -25.01 37.06
CA ARG A 531 -25.34 -26.05 37.51
C ARG A 531 -24.34 -25.50 38.54
N PHE A 532 -23.86 -24.27 38.35
CA PHE A 532 -23.01 -23.56 39.32
C PHE A 532 -23.76 -23.15 40.59
N GLU A 533 -24.99 -22.65 40.45
CA GLU A 533 -25.86 -22.35 41.60
C GLU A 533 -26.16 -23.60 42.42
N GLN A 534 -26.44 -24.72 41.76
CA GLN A 534 -26.62 -26.01 42.42
C GLN A 534 -25.35 -26.45 43.13
N LEU A 535 -24.18 -26.35 42.48
CA LEU A 535 -22.88 -26.66 43.10
C LEU A 535 -22.61 -25.80 44.34
N ALA A 536 -22.90 -24.50 44.27
CA ALA A 536 -22.76 -23.56 45.37
C ALA A 536 -23.67 -23.93 46.56
N ALA A 537 -24.91 -24.31 46.27
CA ALA A 537 -25.85 -24.79 47.28
C ALA A 537 -25.39 -26.12 47.91
N ASP A 538 -24.95 -27.07 47.09
CA ASP A 538 -24.53 -28.41 47.53
C ASP A 538 -23.23 -28.36 48.37
N TRP A 539 -22.29 -27.49 48.01
CA TRP A 539 -21.02 -27.36 48.74
C TRP A 539 -21.06 -26.34 49.87
N GLY A 540 -22.03 -25.42 49.86
CA GLY A 540 -22.24 -24.44 50.93
C GLY A 540 -21.41 -23.16 50.81
N PHE A 541 -21.12 -22.70 49.59
CA PHE A 541 -20.47 -21.39 49.33
C PHE A 541 -21.44 -20.40 48.65
N ASP A 542 -21.12 -19.11 48.69
CA ASP A 542 -21.86 -18.07 47.98
C ASP A 542 -21.15 -17.78 46.65
N GLY A 543 -21.73 -18.24 45.53
CA GLY A 543 -21.16 -18.09 44.20
C GLY A 543 -21.84 -17.00 43.37
N GLU A 544 -21.05 -16.10 42.77
CA GLU A 544 -21.49 -15.21 41.69
C GLU A 544 -20.76 -15.61 40.40
N TRP A 545 -21.49 -15.82 39.31
CA TRP A 545 -20.89 -15.99 37.98
C TRP A 545 -21.19 -14.73 37.15
N LEU A 546 -20.14 -13.97 36.88
CA LEU A 546 -20.21 -12.72 36.14
C LEU A 546 -19.80 -12.96 34.69
N MET A 547 -20.79 -12.91 33.81
CA MET A 547 -20.61 -13.12 32.37
C MET A 547 -19.81 -11.98 31.76
N ALA A 548 -18.75 -12.34 31.03
CA ALA A 548 -17.92 -11.36 30.33
C ALA A 548 -18.55 -10.90 28.99
N ASN A 549 -19.51 -11.66 28.46
CA ASN A 549 -20.10 -11.41 27.16
C ASN A 549 -20.77 -10.02 27.10
N TYR A 550 -20.44 -9.24 26.08
CA TYR A 550 -20.94 -7.87 25.82
C TYR A 550 -20.55 -6.78 26.84
N SER A 551 -19.68 -7.08 27.81
CA SER A 551 -19.18 -6.08 28.76
C SER A 551 -17.81 -5.57 28.33
N SER A 552 -17.64 -4.25 28.25
CA SER A 552 -16.31 -3.65 28.01
C SER A 552 -15.33 -4.08 29.11
N PRO A 553 -14.06 -4.43 28.80
CA PRO A 553 -13.07 -4.85 29.78
C PRO A 553 -12.97 -3.93 31.00
N GLN A 554 -13.03 -2.62 30.82
CA GLN A 554 -12.94 -1.66 31.93
C GLN A 554 -14.11 -1.77 32.92
N LYS A 555 -15.33 -1.97 32.42
CA LYS A 555 -16.52 -2.19 33.28
C LYS A 555 -16.41 -3.51 34.02
N LEU A 556 -15.93 -4.55 33.34
CA LEU A 556 -15.74 -5.87 33.90
C LEU A 556 -14.71 -5.84 35.05
N VAL A 557 -13.55 -5.23 34.81
CA VAL A 557 -12.50 -5.00 35.80
C VAL A 557 -13.01 -4.16 36.98
N SER A 558 -13.80 -3.11 36.72
CA SER A 558 -14.43 -2.31 37.78
C SER A 558 -15.38 -3.14 38.64
N ALA A 559 -16.21 -3.99 38.03
CA ALA A 559 -17.11 -4.87 38.77
C ALA A 559 -16.32 -5.87 39.64
N ILE A 560 -15.24 -6.46 39.11
CA ILE A 560 -14.34 -7.33 39.86
C ILE A 560 -13.73 -6.58 41.06
N ALA A 561 -13.26 -5.34 40.85
CA ALA A 561 -12.70 -4.51 41.90
C ALA A 561 -13.70 -4.23 43.04
N ASP A 562 -14.97 -3.98 42.70
CA ASP A 562 -16.02 -3.78 43.70
C ASP A 562 -16.32 -5.05 44.50
N ARG A 563 -16.32 -6.23 43.85
CA ARG A 563 -16.50 -7.51 44.54
C ARG A 563 -15.33 -7.82 45.46
N LEU A 564 -14.11 -7.59 45.03
CA LEU A 564 -12.91 -7.75 45.86
C LEU A 564 -12.97 -6.85 47.11
N LYS A 565 -13.40 -5.59 46.97
CA LYS A 565 -13.61 -4.68 48.11
C LYS A 565 -14.71 -5.14 49.06
N SER A 566 -15.71 -5.86 48.55
CA SER A 566 -16.83 -6.36 49.34
C SER A 566 -16.48 -7.57 50.20
N GLY A 567 -15.28 -8.14 50.08
CA GLY A 567 -14.84 -9.34 50.80
C GLY A 567 -15.11 -10.60 49.98
N LEU A 568 -14.20 -10.87 49.03
CA LEU A 568 -14.22 -12.07 48.18
C LEU A 568 -13.12 -13.03 48.66
N GLU A 569 -13.40 -14.33 48.77
CA GLU A 569 -12.43 -15.33 49.19
C GLU A 569 -11.66 -15.95 48.02
N MET A 570 -12.24 -15.95 46.82
CA MET A 570 -11.64 -16.58 45.65
C MET A 570 -12.16 -16.00 44.33
N LEU A 571 -11.23 -15.67 43.43
CA LEU A 571 -11.52 -15.25 42.06
C LEU A 571 -11.14 -16.35 41.06
N VAL A 572 -12.08 -16.76 40.23
CA VAL A 572 -11.83 -17.71 39.13
C VAL A 572 -12.10 -17.01 37.81
N LEU A 573 -11.10 -16.98 36.93
CA LEU A 573 -11.21 -16.42 35.59
C LEU A 573 -11.29 -17.56 34.58
N LEU A 574 -12.27 -17.57 33.70
CA LEU A 574 -12.25 -18.48 32.56
C LEU A 574 -11.26 -17.96 31.50
N HIS A 575 -10.56 -18.87 30.80
CA HIS A 575 -9.54 -18.51 29.81
C HIS A 575 -10.02 -17.67 28.62
N TRP A 576 -11.33 -17.51 28.42
CA TRP A 576 -11.90 -16.69 27.35
C TRP A 576 -11.97 -15.20 27.68
N ASN A 577 -11.63 -14.80 28.91
CA ASN A 577 -11.55 -13.38 29.23
C ASN A 577 -10.40 -12.76 28.45
N ARG A 578 -10.68 -11.61 27.83
CA ARG A 578 -9.67 -10.83 27.13
C ARG A 578 -8.51 -10.48 28.05
N HIS A 579 -7.31 -10.38 27.49
CA HIS A 579 -6.12 -10.00 28.24
C HIS A 579 -6.31 -8.71 29.07
N GLU A 580 -7.00 -7.70 28.53
CA GLU A 580 -7.28 -6.43 29.21
C GLU A 580 -8.23 -6.56 30.40
N THR A 581 -8.86 -7.73 30.57
CA THR A 581 -9.59 -8.10 31.78
C THR A 581 -8.72 -8.98 32.68
N THR A 582 -8.12 -10.02 32.11
CA THR A 582 -7.44 -11.09 32.87
C THR A 582 -6.27 -10.57 33.68
N GLU A 583 -5.32 -9.85 33.07
CA GLU A 583 -4.14 -9.33 33.79
C GLU A 583 -4.53 -8.31 34.87
N PRO A 584 -5.33 -7.26 34.58
CA PRO A 584 -5.77 -6.32 35.62
C PRO A 584 -6.56 -6.99 36.75
N ALA A 585 -7.39 -7.99 36.46
CA ALA A 585 -8.13 -8.73 37.48
C ALA A 585 -7.20 -9.55 38.40
N LEU A 586 -6.20 -10.23 37.84
CA LEU A 586 -5.18 -10.95 38.61
C LEU A 586 -4.34 -10.01 39.47
N GLU A 587 -3.97 -8.83 38.94
CA GLU A 587 -3.23 -7.82 39.69
C GLU A 587 -4.06 -7.26 40.87
N LEU A 588 -5.34 -6.95 40.64
CA LEU A 588 -6.27 -6.49 41.66
C LEU A 588 -6.45 -7.53 42.78
N ALA A 589 -6.64 -8.80 42.41
CA ALA A 589 -6.78 -9.88 43.38
C ALA A 589 -5.50 -10.06 44.21
N ARG A 590 -4.31 -9.98 43.57
CA ARG A 590 -3.01 -10.01 44.25
C ARG A 590 -2.87 -8.85 45.25
N LYS A 591 -3.28 -7.63 44.88
CA LYS A 591 -3.28 -6.47 45.80
C LYS A 591 -4.24 -6.64 46.97
N ALA A 592 -5.38 -7.30 46.74
CA ALA A 592 -6.36 -7.61 47.78
C ALA A 592 -5.99 -8.83 48.64
N GLY A 593 -4.92 -9.57 48.31
CA GLY A 593 -4.56 -10.82 48.99
C GLY A 593 -5.54 -11.97 48.73
N VAL A 594 -6.32 -11.88 47.65
CA VAL A 594 -7.33 -12.87 47.28
C VAL A 594 -6.73 -13.85 46.27
N PRO A 595 -6.79 -15.18 46.51
CA PRO A 595 -6.39 -16.17 45.52
C PRO A 595 -7.16 -16.01 44.22
N ALA A 596 -6.43 -15.95 43.10
CA ALA A 596 -7.00 -15.87 41.77
C ALA A 596 -6.34 -16.87 40.83
N ARG A 597 -7.16 -17.51 39.97
CA ARG A 597 -6.67 -18.49 38.99
C ARG A 597 -7.45 -18.44 37.68
N THR A 598 -6.73 -18.57 36.57
CA THR A 598 -7.33 -18.81 35.25
C THR A 598 -7.56 -20.30 35.02
N VAL A 599 -8.75 -20.64 34.50
CA VAL A 599 -9.18 -22.01 34.19
C VAL A 599 -9.32 -22.17 32.67
N HIS A 600 -8.58 -23.13 32.12
CA HIS A 600 -8.78 -23.61 30.76
C HIS A 600 -10.04 -24.49 30.75
N TYR A 601 -11.15 -23.86 30.41
CA TYR A 601 -12.48 -24.45 30.47
C TYR A 601 -12.68 -25.42 29.30
N ALA A 602 -12.66 -26.72 29.59
CA ALA A 602 -12.97 -27.80 28.64
C ALA A 602 -14.30 -28.51 28.99
N GLY A 603 -15.18 -27.82 29.72
CA GLY A 603 -16.45 -28.32 30.25
C GLY A 603 -16.67 -27.86 31.70
N PHE A 604 -17.91 -27.97 32.20
CA PHE A 604 -18.28 -27.48 33.54
C PHE A 604 -17.44 -28.13 34.65
N THR A 605 -17.05 -29.38 34.44
CA THR A 605 -16.26 -30.16 35.40
C THR A 605 -14.85 -29.60 35.58
N SER A 606 -14.32 -28.86 34.60
CA SER A 606 -13.03 -28.14 34.73
C SER A 606 -13.10 -27.08 35.84
N LEU A 607 -14.25 -26.41 35.96
CA LEU A 607 -14.51 -25.43 37.02
C LEU A 607 -14.61 -26.12 38.38
N GLU A 608 -15.35 -27.24 38.47
CA GLU A 608 -15.49 -28.03 39.72
C GLU A 608 -14.12 -28.48 40.28
N VAL A 609 -13.24 -28.98 39.40
CA VAL A 609 -11.88 -29.40 39.78
C VAL A 609 -11.06 -28.20 40.27
N CYS A 610 -11.08 -27.08 39.53
CA CYS A 610 -10.37 -25.88 39.95
C CYS A 610 -10.83 -25.40 41.32
N LEU A 611 -12.14 -25.34 41.57
CA LEU A 611 -12.70 -24.93 42.85
C LEU A 611 -12.25 -25.85 43.98
N SER A 612 -12.31 -27.16 43.77
CA SER A 612 -11.86 -28.16 44.76
C SER A 612 -10.39 -27.93 45.15
N GLU A 613 -9.51 -27.75 44.16
CA GLU A 613 -8.08 -27.50 44.40
C GLU A 613 -7.82 -26.17 45.11
N GLN A 614 -8.57 -25.11 44.77
CA GLN A 614 -8.42 -23.82 45.45
C GLN A 614 -8.92 -23.88 46.89
N PHE A 615 -10.00 -24.62 47.16
CA PHE A 615 -10.47 -24.85 48.53
C PHE A 615 -9.49 -25.68 49.36
N GLU A 616 -8.88 -26.71 48.78
CA GLU A 616 -7.81 -27.49 49.41
C GLU A 616 -6.63 -26.58 49.81
N ARG A 617 -6.24 -25.64 48.93
CA ARG A 617 -5.21 -24.63 49.23
C ARG A 617 -5.62 -23.63 50.30
N LEU A 618 -6.87 -23.17 50.30
CA LEU A 618 -7.39 -22.25 51.31
C LEU A 618 -7.47 -22.90 52.69
N ALA A 619 -7.91 -24.15 52.76
CA ALA A 619 -7.97 -24.93 54.00
C ALA A 619 -6.57 -25.12 54.60
N THR A 620 -5.58 -25.42 53.76
CA THR A 620 -4.18 -25.60 54.19
C THR A 620 -3.45 -24.30 54.52
N ALA A 621 -3.83 -23.17 53.93
CA ALA A 621 -3.19 -21.87 54.19
C ALA A 621 -3.73 -21.14 55.44
N LYS A 622 -4.91 -21.51 55.93
CA LYS A 622 -5.57 -20.86 57.07
C LYS A 622 -5.64 -21.72 58.35
N CYS A 623 -5.36 -23.02 58.25
CA CYS A 623 -4.92 -23.85 59.37
C CYS A 623 -3.44 -23.59 59.67
#